data_AF-A0A1Q9N0R6-F1
#
_entry.id   AF-A0A1Q9N0R6-F1
#
_cell.length_a   1.000
_cell.length_b   1.000
_cell.length_c   1.000
_cell.angle_alpha   90.00
_cell.angle_beta   90.00
_cell.angle_gamma   90.00
#
_symmetry.space_group_name_H-M   'P 1'
#
loop_
_entity.id
_entity.type
_entity.pdbx_description
1 polymer ?
#
loop_
_entity_poly.entity_id
_entity_poly.type
_entity_poly.pdbx_seq_one_letter_code
_entity_poly.pdbx_strand_id
1 'polypeptide(L)'
;MILSMPDLLTSLTTLKCPCCNGSLHRDDQRDSVYVNCHHCGTFEFAGFRDIGSGKMMLAYYNDAREGTIDDGVLASLEKVLYRRTY
;
A
#
# COMPACT_ATOMS: atom_id res chain seq x y z
N MET A 1 -0.80 11.91 -10.03
CA MET A 1 -1.82 12.34 -9.05
C MET A 1 -1.19 12.29 -7.67
N ILE A 2 -1.24 13.36 -6.89
CA ILE A 2 -0.72 13.34 -5.51
C ILE A 2 -1.83 12.73 -4.64
N LEU A 3 -1.65 11.47 -4.22
CA LEU A 3 -2.59 10.78 -3.36
C LEU A 3 -2.28 11.13 -1.89
N SER A 4 -3.29 11.54 -1.14
CA SER A 4 -3.12 11.79 0.30
C SER A 4 -3.02 10.47 1.08
N MET A 5 -2.38 10.49 2.25
CA MET A 5 -2.26 9.30 3.08
C MET A 5 -3.64 8.72 3.50
N PRO A 6 -4.63 9.53 3.91
CA PRO A 6 -5.98 9.02 4.19
C PRO A 6 -6.64 8.33 2.98
N ASP A 7 -6.46 8.86 1.77
CA ASP A 7 -7.02 8.25 0.55
C ASP A 7 -6.34 6.93 0.24
N LEU A 8 -5.02 6.85 0.43
CA LEU A 8 -4.26 5.60 0.30
C LEU A 8 -4.76 4.54 1.28
N LEU A 9 -4.85 4.87 2.57
CA LEU A 9 -5.32 3.94 3.60
C LEU A 9 -6.76 3.46 3.31
N THR A 10 -7.64 4.37 2.90
CA THR A 10 -9.03 4.06 2.54
C THR A 10 -9.08 3.11 1.34
N SER A 11 -8.28 3.40 0.31
CA SER A 11 -8.21 2.58 -0.92
C SER A 11 -7.72 1.17 -0.63
N LEU A 12 -6.65 1.04 0.16
CA LEU A 12 -6.09 -0.26 0.57
C LEU A 12 -7.04 -1.04 1.50
N THR A 13 -7.79 -0.34 2.35
CA THR A 13 -8.79 -0.96 3.24
C THR A 13 -9.99 -1.49 2.46
N THR A 14 -10.52 -0.69 1.55
CA THR A 14 -11.73 -1.02 0.78
C THR A 14 -11.46 -1.85 -0.47
N LEU A 15 -10.18 -2.00 -0.85
CA LEU A 15 -9.74 -2.56 -2.12
C LEU A 15 -10.42 -1.89 -3.32
N LYS A 16 -10.59 -0.57 -3.23
CA LYS A 16 -11.16 0.28 -4.28
C LYS A 16 -10.15 1.33 -4.71
N CYS A 17 -10.03 1.50 -6.03
CA CYS A 17 -9.13 2.47 -6.61
C CYS A 17 -9.63 3.89 -6.31
N PRO A 18 -8.77 4.78 -5.80
CA PRO A 18 -9.16 6.16 -5.50
C PRO A 18 -9.46 6.98 -6.77
N CYS A 19 -8.98 6.52 -7.93
CA CYS A 19 -9.09 7.24 -9.20
C CYS A 19 -10.37 6.88 -9.97
N CYS A 20 -10.71 5.59 -10.05
CA CYS A 20 -11.82 5.10 -10.88
C CYS A 20 -12.88 4.30 -10.11
N ASN A 21 -12.70 4.11 -8.80
CA ASN A 21 -13.54 3.25 -7.96
C ASN A 21 -13.61 1.77 -8.42
N GLY A 22 -12.75 1.38 -9.37
CA GLY A 22 -12.56 0.01 -9.80
C GLY A 22 -11.94 -0.83 -8.68
N SER A 23 -12.12 -2.15 -8.75
CA SER A 23 -11.52 -3.06 -7.78
C SER A 23 -10.00 -3.06 -7.89
N LEU A 24 -9.32 -3.09 -6.74
CA LEU A 24 -7.88 -3.29 -6.65
C LEU A 24 -7.57 -4.79 -6.58
N HIS A 25 -6.54 -5.19 -7.31
CA HIS A 25 -5.95 -6.51 -7.19
C HIS A 25 -4.80 -6.44 -6.19
N ARG A 26 -4.73 -7.43 -5.30
CA ARG A 26 -3.72 -7.53 -4.25
C ARG A 26 -2.97 -8.85 -4.42
N ASP A 27 -1.65 -8.76 -4.48
CA ASP A 27 -0.72 -9.89 -4.50
C ASP A 27 0.16 -9.83 -3.24
N ASP A 28 0.00 -10.81 -2.35
CA ASP A 28 0.80 -10.93 -1.13
C ASP A 28 1.92 -11.95 -1.36
N GLN A 29 3.16 -11.49 -1.31
CA GLN A 29 4.35 -12.33 -1.38
C GLN A 29 4.95 -12.53 0.01
N ARG A 30 6.08 -13.22 0.12
CA ARG A 30 6.72 -13.51 1.42
C ARG A 30 7.26 -12.26 2.09
N ASP A 31 7.95 -11.44 1.32
CA ASP A 31 8.70 -10.26 1.73
C ASP A 31 8.07 -8.96 1.21
N SER A 32 7.04 -9.04 0.39
CA SER A 32 6.42 -7.87 -0.23
C SER A 32 4.92 -8.03 -0.41
N VAL A 33 4.23 -6.93 -0.66
CA VAL A 33 2.81 -6.89 -1.01
C VAL A 33 2.62 -5.85 -2.10
N TYR A 34 1.96 -6.25 -3.17
CA TYR A 34 1.65 -5.39 -4.31
C TYR A 34 0.15 -5.19 -4.41
N VAL A 35 -0.29 -3.96 -4.64
CA VAL A 35 -1.69 -3.63 -4.88
C VAL A 35 -1.78 -2.71 -6.08
N ASN A 36 -2.59 -3.06 -7.07
CA ASN A 36 -2.73 -2.25 -8.28
C ASN A 36 -4.17 -2.22 -8.79
N CYS A 37 -4.50 -1.21 -9.60
CA CYS A 37 -5.79 -1.13 -10.29
C CYS A 37 -5.64 -1.52 -11.77
N HIS A 38 -6.13 -2.70 -12.15
CA HIS A 38 -6.11 -3.13 -13.54
C HIS A 38 -7.10 -2.37 -14.45
N HIS A 39 -8.09 -1.70 -13.86
CA HIS A 39 -9.13 -1.03 -14.65
C HIS A 39 -8.64 0.27 -15.28
N CYS A 40 -7.96 1.12 -14.51
CA CYS A 40 -7.45 2.40 -15.01
C CYS A 40 -5.91 2.46 -15.10
N GLY A 41 -5.20 1.53 -14.46
CA GLY A 41 -3.73 1.51 -14.46
C GLY A 41 -3.08 2.69 -13.72
N THR A 42 -3.85 3.53 -13.01
CA THR A 42 -3.34 4.77 -12.40
C THR A 42 -3.06 4.63 -10.90
N PHE A 43 -3.31 3.46 -10.32
CA PHE A 43 -3.04 3.19 -8.90
C PHE A 43 -2.16 1.96 -8.77
N GLU A 44 -1.02 2.15 -8.09
CA GLU A 44 -0.07 1.10 -7.75
C GLU A 44 0.46 1.35 -6.34
N PHE A 45 0.70 0.28 -5.60
CA PHE A 45 1.27 0.28 -4.27
C PHE A 45 2.19 -0.94 -4.14
N ALA A 46 3.35 -0.76 -3.54
CA ALA A 46 4.27 -1.83 -3.19
C ALA A 46 4.78 -1.61 -1.77
N GLY A 47 4.56 -2.56 -0.87
CA GLY A 47 5.12 -2.56 0.48
C GLY A 47 6.14 -3.67 0.62
N PHE A 48 7.30 -3.37 1.20
CA PHE A 48 8.39 -4.32 1.44
C PHE A 48 8.58 -4.53 2.94
N ARG A 49 8.84 -5.76 3.31
CA ARG A 49 8.99 -6.22 4.68
C ARG A 49 10.37 -6.82 4.89
N ASP A 50 10.87 -6.62 6.10
CA ASP A 50 11.95 -7.44 6.61
C ASP A 50 11.44 -8.88 6.83
N ILE A 51 12.14 -9.87 6.27
CA ILE A 51 11.73 -11.28 6.34
C ILE A 51 11.81 -11.83 7.76
N GLY A 52 12.75 -11.33 8.58
CA GLY A 52 12.98 -11.82 9.93
C GLY A 52 11.90 -11.35 10.91
N SER A 53 11.66 -10.04 10.94
CA SER A 53 10.70 -9.40 11.86
C SER A 53 9.28 -9.34 11.31
N GLY A 54 9.10 -9.46 9.99
CA GLY A 54 7.84 -9.27 9.30
C GLY A 54 7.39 -7.79 9.25
N LYS A 55 8.23 -6.86 9.71
CA LYS A 55 7.92 -5.43 9.76
C LYS A 55 8.06 -4.80 8.38
N MET A 56 7.16 -3.87 8.05
CA MET A 56 7.27 -3.06 6.85
C MET A 56 8.42 -2.07 6.98
N MET A 57 9.30 -2.07 5.98
CA MET A 57 10.54 -1.29 5.97
C MET A 57 10.49 -0.14 4.95
N LEU A 58 9.67 -0.29 3.92
CA LEU A 58 9.64 0.60 2.77
C LEU A 58 8.32 0.42 2.04
N ALA A 59 7.70 1.52 1.64
CA ALA A 59 6.52 1.47 0.79
C ALA A 59 6.62 2.47 -0.37
N TYR A 60 6.07 2.09 -1.51
CA TYR A 60 5.92 2.91 -2.71
C TYR A 60 4.44 2.98 -3.06
N TYR A 61 4.00 4.11 -3.56
CA TYR A 61 2.66 4.25 -4.13
C TYR A 61 2.67 5.25 -5.27
N ASN A 62 2.07 4.83 -6.40
CA ASN A 62 2.06 5.54 -7.68
C ASN A 62 3.48 5.97 -8.14
N ASP A 63 3.55 6.91 -9.09
CA ASP A 63 4.79 7.54 -9.60
C ASP A 63 5.59 8.33 -8.53
N ALA A 64 5.48 8.01 -7.25
CA ALA A 64 6.38 8.51 -6.23
C ALA A 64 7.80 8.07 -6.62
N ARG A 65 8.63 9.04 -7.01
CA ARG A 65 10.03 8.82 -7.40
C ARG A 65 10.89 8.28 -6.25
N GLU A 66 10.39 8.41 -5.02
CA GLU A 66 11.04 7.94 -3.80
C GLU A 66 10.00 7.23 -2.92
N GLY A 67 10.38 6.11 -2.32
CA GLY A 67 9.53 5.37 -1.37
C GLY A 67 9.56 5.99 0.02
N THR A 68 8.54 5.72 0.84
CA THR A 68 8.47 6.17 2.23
C THR A 68 9.15 5.18 3.16
N ILE A 69 9.99 5.70 4.06
CA ILE A 69 10.65 4.99 5.17
C ILE A 69 10.23 5.53 6.54
N ASP A 70 9.20 6.38 6.59
CA ASP A 70 8.72 6.95 7.85
C ASP A 70 7.98 5.89 8.68
N ASP A 71 8.49 5.59 9.87
CA ASP A 71 7.97 4.55 10.75
C ASP A 71 6.48 4.72 11.08
N GLY A 72 5.98 5.96 11.21
CA GLY A 72 4.58 6.25 11.52
C GLY A 72 3.66 5.93 10.34
N VAL A 73 4.09 6.27 9.13
CA VAL A 73 3.39 5.91 7.89
C VAL A 73 3.42 4.40 7.66
N LEU A 74 4.59 3.77 7.83
CA LEU A 74 4.76 2.33 7.68
C LEU A 74 3.89 1.55 8.67
N ALA A 75 3.86 1.94 9.94
CA ALA A 75 2.98 1.35 10.94
C ALA A 75 1.48 1.49 10.56
N SER A 76 1.08 2.63 10.01
CA SER A 76 -0.31 2.84 9.56
C SER A 76 -0.67 1.93 8.39
N LEU A 77 0.26 1.75 7.44
CA LEU A 77 0.11 0.82 6.32
C LEU A 77 0.06 -0.63 6.78
N GLU A 78 0.89 -1.04 7.74
CA GLU A 78 0.86 -2.39 8.32
C GLU A 78 -0.50 -2.70 8.95
N LYS A 79 -1.07 -1.75 9.69
CA LYS A 79 -2.40 -1.89 10.30
C LYS A 79 -3.46 -2.18 9.25
N VAL A 80 -3.42 -1.49 8.10
CA VAL A 80 -4.39 -1.69 7.02
C VAL A 80 -4.15 -2.98 6.26
N LEU A 81 -2.91 -3.25 5.84
CA LEU A 81 -2.58 -4.40 5.00
C LEU A 81 -2.72 -5.72 5.74
N TYR A 82 -2.33 -5.76 7.01
CA TYR A 82 -2.29 -7.00 7.80
C TYR A 82 -3.39 -7.07 8.86
N ARG A 83 -4.23 -6.04 8.99
CA ARG A 83 -5.28 -5.92 10.03
C ARG A 83 -4.73 -6.18 11.45
N ARG A 84 -3.44 -5.91 11.67
CA ARG A 84 -2.81 -6.07 12.98
C ARG A 84 -3.19 -4.88 13.85
N THR A 85 -4.01 -5.12 14.86
CA THR A 85 -4.25 -4.16 15.95
C THR A 85 -3.08 -4.23 16.93
N TYR A 86 -2.08 -3.37 16.76
CA TYR A 86 -1.14 -3.00 17.81
C TYR A 86 -1.71 -1.83 18.61
#